data_AF-A0A7V5Q2K7-F1
#
_entry.id   AF-A0A7V5Q2K7-F1
#
_cell.length_a   1.000
_cell.length_b   1.000
_cell.length_c   1.000
_cell.angle_alpha   90.00
_cell.angle_beta   90.00
_cell.angle_gamma   90.00
#
_symmetry.space_group_name_H-M   'P 1'
#
loop_
_entity.id
_entity.type
_entity.pdbx_description
1 polymer ?
#
loop_
_entity_poly.entity_id
_entity_poly.type
_entity_poly.pdbx_seq_one_letter_code
_entity_poly.pdbx_strand_id
1 'polypeptide(L)'
;MSQTVKTIVFIVVAGVSAITAYVTRPRPQAARLTVDINRPLFEKYEDPEEAARIRIVRIDEQLGQFIEFVLERDPETKLWRVPSEYNYPADQEDRIRDALTALVGLTPIDKVAEKTSDHELLGVVEPKSDLEVSQQGTGTLVIVEDRSDNVLAKLIIGKEGRSKKDSATGPQDEERLFFVRKPAEDVVYIAKLKPDVFSTDFKDWIHKNLLKIDSFDVEGLTFLNYSVPYDEERTAQGTRIRPRLESINHKMDVDLRWDNRQARWELKRFVTYADGRPIDTKLAETEELNSLKLDDIKRAVAQLELVGVRPLPEGLDADLREGREFQNNREYLQSLMRRGFFPRADGNQIGLVSENGEMVVSTRDGVQYVL
;
A
#
# COMPACT_ATOMS: atom_id res chain seq x y z
N MET A 1 -80.04 -30.12 -6.21
CA MET A 1 -79.22 -29.09 -5.54
C MET A 1 -78.97 -27.97 -6.52
N SER A 2 -79.36 -26.73 -6.20
CA SER A 2 -79.11 -25.56 -7.06
C SER A 2 -77.60 -25.31 -7.19
N GLN A 3 -77.15 -24.84 -8.35
CA GLN A 3 -75.73 -24.55 -8.62
C GLN A 3 -75.12 -23.63 -7.56
N THR A 4 -75.92 -22.70 -7.03
CA THR A 4 -75.53 -21.79 -5.95
C THR A 4 -75.04 -22.50 -4.69
N VAL A 5 -75.68 -23.61 -4.30
CA VAL A 5 -75.28 -24.40 -3.12
C VAL A 5 -73.92 -25.07 -3.35
N LYS A 6 -73.66 -25.55 -4.57
CA LYS A 6 -72.35 -26.15 -4.90
C LYS A 6 -71.23 -25.11 -4.85
N THR A 7 -71.46 -23.90 -5.39
CA THR A 7 -70.48 -22.81 -5.38
C THR A 7 -70.12 -22.38 -3.96
N ILE A 8 -71.11 -22.26 -3.06
CA ILE A 8 -70.87 -21.89 -1.67
C ILE A 8 -70.04 -22.97 -0.95
N VAL A 9 -70.34 -24.24 -1.17
CA VAL A 9 -69.56 -25.35 -0.57
C VAL A 9 -68.11 -25.31 -1.04
N PHE A 10 -67.85 -25.07 -2.33
CA PHE A 10 -66.47 -24.96 -2.83
C PHE A 10 -65.71 -23.76 -2.25
N ILE A 11 -66.37 -22.62 -2.05
CA ILE A 11 -65.75 -21.45 -1.41
C ILE A 11 -65.39 -21.75 0.04
N VAL A 12 -66.26 -22.44 0.78
CA VAL A 12 -65.99 -22.85 2.17
C VAL A 12 -64.81 -23.82 2.24
N VAL A 13 -64.78 -24.83 1.36
CA VAL A 13 -63.67 -25.80 1.30
C VAL A 13 -62.33 -25.12 0.94
N ALA A 14 -62.35 -24.18 0.00
CA ALA A 14 -61.18 -23.39 -0.36
C ALA A 14 -60.69 -22.52 0.80
N GLY A 15 -61.60 -21.88 1.54
CA GLY A 15 -61.29 -21.11 2.74
C GLY A 15 -60.65 -21.98 3.83
N VAL A 16 -61.22 -23.15 4.11
CA VAL A 16 -60.68 -24.09 5.10
C VAL A 16 -59.29 -24.59 4.68
N SER A 17 -59.08 -24.87 3.40
CA SER A 17 -57.78 -25.32 2.88
C SER A 17 -56.71 -24.23 2.98
N ALA A 18 -57.06 -22.97 2.68
CA ALA A 18 -56.15 -21.83 2.82
C ALA A 18 -55.76 -21.56 4.28
N ILE A 19 -56.72 -21.67 5.20
CA ILE A 19 -56.46 -21.54 6.66
C ILE A 19 -55.57 -22.69 7.13
N THR A 20 -55.87 -23.92 6.72
CA THR A 20 -55.07 -25.09 7.08
C THR A 20 -53.64 -24.94 6.58
N ALA A 21 -53.44 -24.55 5.32
CA ALA A 21 -52.11 -24.29 4.76
C ALA A 21 -51.37 -23.15 5.46
N TYR A 22 -52.06 -22.11 5.92
CA TYR A 22 -51.46 -21.03 6.69
C TYR A 22 -51.02 -21.50 8.10
N VAL A 23 -51.83 -22.32 8.76
CA VAL A 23 -51.56 -22.84 10.12
C VAL A 23 -50.49 -23.93 10.10
N THR A 24 -50.50 -24.82 9.10
CA THR A 24 -49.52 -25.91 8.96
C THR A 24 -48.25 -25.49 8.23
N ARG A 25 -48.18 -24.25 7.71
CA ARG A 25 -46.95 -23.73 7.10
C ARG A 25 -45.81 -23.89 8.12
N PRO A 26 -44.77 -24.67 7.80
CA PRO A 26 -43.63 -24.81 8.70
C PRO A 26 -43.06 -23.41 8.91
N ARG A 27 -43.15 -22.93 10.15
CA ARG A 27 -42.45 -21.72 10.55
C ARG A 27 -40.97 -22.05 10.39
N PRO A 28 -40.17 -21.25 9.66
CA PRO A 28 -38.73 -21.42 9.69
C PRO A 28 -38.32 -21.25 11.15
N GLN A 29 -38.01 -22.37 11.82
CA GLN A 29 -37.28 -22.31 13.05
C GLN A 29 -35.95 -21.68 12.66
N ALA A 30 -35.73 -20.44 13.09
CA ALA A 30 -34.37 -19.97 13.23
C ALA A 30 -33.71 -21.02 14.13
N ALA A 31 -32.87 -21.88 13.55
CA ALA A 31 -32.00 -22.73 14.30
C ALA A 31 -31.07 -21.78 15.06
N ARG A 32 -31.52 -21.28 16.22
CA ARG A 32 -30.63 -20.78 17.25
C ARG A 32 -29.93 -22.00 17.82
N LEU A 33 -29.05 -22.58 17.02
CA LEU A 33 -27.95 -23.36 17.52
C LEU A 33 -27.16 -22.37 18.35
N THR A 34 -27.24 -22.55 19.66
CA THR A 34 -26.40 -21.88 20.66
C THR A 34 -24.96 -22.18 20.31
N VAL A 35 -24.40 -21.38 19.40
CA VAL A 35 -22.97 -21.13 19.41
C VAL A 35 -22.68 -20.50 20.75
N ASP A 36 -21.58 -20.93 21.35
CA ASP A 36 -21.04 -20.29 22.54
C ASP A 36 -20.50 -18.92 22.08
N ILE A 37 -21.40 -17.95 21.88
CA ILE A 37 -21.18 -16.58 21.38
C ILE A 37 -20.15 -15.82 22.25
N ASN A 38 -19.82 -16.36 23.42
CA ASN A 38 -18.88 -15.79 24.37
C ASN A 38 -17.49 -16.48 24.37
N ARG A 39 -17.22 -17.40 23.44
CA ARG A 39 -15.88 -18.00 23.29
C ARG A 39 -15.11 -17.37 22.13
N PRO A 40 -13.81 -17.07 22.31
CA PRO A 40 -12.94 -16.66 21.21
C PRO A 40 -12.94 -17.71 20.09
N LEU A 41 -12.87 -17.26 18.84
CA LEU A 41 -12.73 -18.13 17.68
C LEU A 41 -11.38 -18.87 17.67
N PHE A 42 -10.37 -18.32 18.34
CA PHE A 42 -9.00 -18.82 18.39
C PHE A 42 -8.48 -18.89 19.83
N GLU A 43 -8.75 -19.99 20.53
CA GLU A 43 -8.29 -20.20 21.92
C GLU A 43 -6.75 -20.29 22.04
N LYS A 44 -6.04 -20.58 20.93
CA LYS A 44 -4.58 -20.65 20.91
C LYS A 44 -3.89 -19.30 20.73
N TYR A 45 -4.65 -18.24 20.44
CA TYR A 45 -4.10 -16.92 20.11
C TYR A 45 -4.61 -15.88 21.10
N GLU A 46 -3.98 -15.87 22.28
CA GLU A 46 -4.31 -14.95 23.38
C GLU A 46 -3.30 -13.79 23.48
N ASP A 47 -2.05 -14.02 23.09
CA ASP A 47 -0.98 -13.03 23.13
C ASP A 47 -0.50 -12.69 21.71
N PRO A 48 -0.65 -11.43 21.25
CA PRO A 48 -0.17 -11.01 19.94
C PRO A 48 1.37 -11.11 19.79
N GLU A 49 2.14 -11.19 20.88
CA GLU A 49 3.60 -11.30 20.83
C GLU A 49 4.09 -12.70 20.41
N GLU A 50 3.24 -13.72 20.54
CA GLU A 50 3.53 -15.09 20.08
C GLU A 50 3.62 -15.18 18.56
N ALA A 51 2.95 -14.25 17.86
CA ALA A 51 2.97 -14.18 16.41
C ALA A 51 4.37 -13.84 15.87
N ALA A 52 4.78 -14.59 14.86
CA ALA A 52 6.02 -14.39 14.13
C ALA A 52 5.80 -14.25 12.63
N ARG A 53 4.67 -14.73 12.10
CA ARG A 53 4.32 -14.54 10.68
C ARG A 53 2.84 -14.22 10.53
N ILE A 54 2.54 -13.26 9.65
CA ILE A 54 1.18 -13.00 9.18
C ILE A 54 1.17 -13.21 7.67
N ARG A 55 0.29 -14.07 7.18
CA ARG A 55 0.04 -14.29 5.75
C ARG A 55 -1.36 -13.79 5.41
N ILE A 56 -1.44 -12.90 4.44
CA ILE A 56 -2.69 -12.33 3.93
C ILE A 56 -2.82 -12.77 2.48
N VAL A 57 -3.89 -13.50 2.17
CA VAL A 57 -4.15 -14.04 0.84
C VAL A 57 -5.49 -13.52 0.36
N ARG A 58 -5.55 -13.00 -0.85
CA ARG A 58 -6.79 -12.58 -1.51
C ARG A 58 -6.69 -12.76 -3.01
N ILE A 59 -7.84 -12.75 -3.68
CA ILE A 59 -7.91 -12.68 -5.14
C ILE A 59 -8.42 -11.29 -5.52
N ASP A 60 -7.76 -10.68 -6.50
CA ASP A 60 -8.30 -9.50 -7.15
C ASP A 60 -9.39 -9.94 -8.15
N GLU A 61 -10.66 -9.73 -7.81
CA GLU A 61 -11.79 -10.17 -8.65
C GLU A 61 -11.83 -9.47 -10.02
N GLN A 62 -11.17 -8.31 -10.18
CA GLN A 62 -11.13 -7.60 -11.47
C GLN A 62 -10.07 -8.19 -12.40
N LEU A 63 -8.92 -8.55 -11.84
CA LEU A 63 -7.77 -9.06 -12.59
C LEU A 63 -7.67 -10.59 -12.57
N GLY A 64 -8.45 -11.27 -11.73
CA GLY A 64 -8.31 -12.70 -11.45
C GLY A 64 -6.96 -13.06 -10.83
N GLN A 65 -6.26 -12.10 -10.20
CA GLN A 65 -4.89 -12.28 -9.73
C GLN A 65 -4.87 -12.78 -8.29
N PHE A 66 -4.17 -13.89 -8.05
CA PHE A 66 -3.86 -14.37 -6.71
C PHE A 66 -2.77 -13.49 -6.08
N ILE A 67 -3.05 -12.93 -4.91
CA ILE A 67 -2.15 -12.05 -4.18
C ILE A 67 -1.91 -12.67 -2.79
N GLU A 68 -0.64 -12.97 -2.51
CA GLU A 68 -0.17 -13.38 -1.20
C GLU A 68 0.80 -12.31 -0.68
N PHE A 69 0.52 -11.79 0.51
CA PHE A 69 1.38 -10.84 1.20
C PHE A 69 1.78 -11.44 2.55
N VAL A 70 3.08 -11.36 2.87
CA VAL A 70 3.64 -11.96 4.08
C VAL A 70 4.40 -10.92 4.87
N LEU A 71 4.15 -10.90 6.17
CA LEU A 71 4.98 -10.25 7.17
C LEU A 71 5.64 -11.31 8.01
N GLU A 72 6.94 -11.18 8.23
CA GLU A 72 7.69 -12.09 9.08
C GLU A 72 8.53 -11.31 10.09
N ARG A 73 8.59 -11.80 11.32
CA ARG A 73 9.44 -11.26 12.37
C ARG A 73 10.81 -11.90 12.28
N ASP A 74 11.82 -11.08 12.03
CA ASP A 74 13.20 -11.52 11.93
C ASP A 74 13.69 -12.09 13.28
N PRO A 75 14.29 -13.28 13.30
CA PRO A 75 14.67 -13.95 14.55
C PRO A 75 15.85 -13.28 15.26
N GLU A 76 16.71 -12.54 14.54
CA GLU A 76 17.91 -11.91 15.09
C GLU A 76 17.59 -10.50 15.59
N THR A 77 17.02 -9.67 14.73
CA THR A 77 16.74 -8.26 14.98
C THR A 77 15.41 -8.03 15.71
N LYS A 78 14.51 -9.02 15.73
CA LYS A 78 13.13 -8.96 16.26
C LYS A 78 12.21 -7.97 15.54
N LEU A 79 12.67 -7.36 14.45
CA LEU A 79 11.92 -6.44 13.61
C LEU A 79 11.04 -7.20 12.62
N TRP A 80 9.94 -6.59 12.20
CA TRP A 80 9.10 -7.13 11.13
C TRP A 80 9.69 -6.77 9.76
N ARG A 81 9.57 -7.69 8.81
CA ARG A 81 10.04 -7.55 7.44
C ARG A 81 9.01 -8.05 6.45
N VAL A 82 9.12 -7.59 5.21
CA VAL A 82 8.31 -8.01 4.07
C VAL A 82 9.18 -8.89 3.16
N PRO A 83 9.05 -10.24 3.21
CA PRO A 83 9.92 -11.14 2.43
C PRO A 83 9.82 -10.94 0.92
N SER A 84 8.61 -10.63 0.40
CA SER A 84 8.39 -10.36 -1.02
C SER A 84 9.09 -9.09 -1.52
N GLU A 85 9.49 -8.20 -0.62
CA GLU A 85 10.17 -6.94 -0.90
C GLU A 85 11.61 -6.98 -0.39
N TYR A 86 12.33 -8.06 -0.72
CA TYR A 86 13.74 -8.25 -0.36
C TYR A 86 14.03 -8.15 1.15
N ASN A 87 13.10 -8.64 1.98
CA ASN A 87 13.17 -8.54 3.44
C ASN A 87 13.22 -7.09 3.96
N TYR A 88 12.62 -6.14 3.24
CA TYR A 88 12.58 -4.75 3.69
C TYR A 88 11.86 -4.63 5.04
N PRO A 89 12.40 -3.83 5.99
CA PRO A 89 11.77 -3.64 7.29
C PRO A 89 10.37 -3.04 7.17
N ALA A 90 9.39 -3.67 7.83
CA ALA A 90 8.06 -3.10 8.01
C ALA A 90 8.09 -2.20 9.26
N ASP A 91 8.13 -0.89 9.06
CA ASP A 91 8.30 0.12 10.10
C ASP A 91 6.99 0.84 10.49
N GLN A 92 5.84 0.43 9.96
CA GLN A 92 4.51 0.86 10.46
C GLN A 92 4.10 0.06 11.70
N GLU A 93 4.69 0.40 12.85
CA GLU A 93 4.46 -0.30 14.12
C GLU A 93 2.98 -0.37 14.53
N ASP A 94 2.24 0.74 14.41
CA ASP A 94 0.83 0.79 14.81
C ASP A 94 -0.02 -0.15 13.94
N ARG A 95 0.23 -0.20 12.63
CA ARG A 95 -0.49 -1.11 11.74
C ARG A 95 -0.19 -2.57 12.03
N ILE A 96 1.07 -2.89 12.29
CA ILE A 96 1.48 -4.25 12.67
C ILE A 96 0.77 -4.65 13.97
N ARG A 97 0.77 -3.77 14.97
CA ARG A 97 0.07 -3.99 16.24
C ARG A 97 -1.42 -4.24 16.03
N ASP A 98 -2.07 -3.41 15.23
CA ASP A 98 -3.50 -3.51 14.94
C ASP A 98 -3.83 -4.84 14.22
N ALA A 99 -3.03 -5.21 13.22
CA ALA A 99 -3.22 -6.48 12.50
C ALA A 99 -3.00 -7.71 13.40
N LEU A 100 -2.01 -7.67 14.29
CA LEU A 100 -1.76 -8.74 15.26
C LEU A 100 -2.89 -8.86 16.28
N THR A 101 -3.38 -7.72 16.78
CA THR A 101 -4.41 -7.71 17.84
C THR A 101 -5.80 -8.02 17.28
N ALA A 102 -6.06 -7.75 16.00
CA ALA A 102 -7.38 -7.88 15.38
C ALA A 102 -8.01 -9.28 15.47
N LEU A 103 -7.21 -10.34 15.63
CA LEU A 103 -7.73 -11.71 15.79
C LEU A 103 -7.68 -12.21 17.24
N VAL A 104 -6.99 -11.51 18.14
CA VAL A 104 -6.88 -11.87 19.56
C VAL A 104 -8.24 -11.67 20.24
N GLY A 105 -8.74 -12.72 20.90
CA GLY A 105 -10.02 -12.65 21.60
C GLY A 105 -11.24 -12.41 20.70
N LEU A 106 -11.12 -12.59 19.37
CA LEU A 106 -12.21 -12.36 18.44
C LEU A 106 -13.38 -13.31 18.71
N THR A 107 -14.51 -12.77 19.19
CA THR A 107 -15.73 -13.54 19.48
C THR A 107 -16.77 -13.39 18.36
N PRO A 108 -17.44 -14.48 17.95
CA PRO A 108 -18.55 -14.39 17.00
C PRO A 108 -19.78 -13.80 17.68
N ILE A 109 -20.44 -12.83 17.05
CA ILE A 109 -21.69 -12.23 17.57
C ILE A 109 -22.88 -13.15 17.31
N ASP A 110 -22.92 -13.76 16.13
CA ASP A 110 -23.99 -14.67 15.74
C ASP A 110 -23.48 -15.68 14.71
N LYS A 111 -24.25 -16.75 14.54
CA LYS A 111 -24.08 -17.76 13.51
C LYS A 111 -25.03 -17.49 12.36
N VAL A 112 -24.50 -17.34 11.16
CA VAL A 112 -25.26 -16.88 9.98
C VAL A 112 -25.62 -18.03 9.06
N ALA A 113 -24.68 -18.94 8.80
CA ALA A 113 -24.87 -20.05 7.87
C ALA A 113 -24.07 -21.29 8.29
N GLU A 114 -24.46 -22.45 7.75
CA GLU A 114 -23.82 -23.75 7.98
C GLU A 114 -23.55 -24.52 6.70
N LYS A 115 -24.03 -24.01 5.57
CA LYS A 115 -23.98 -24.70 4.30
C LYS A 115 -22.91 -24.07 3.43
N THR A 116 -22.13 -24.91 2.78
CA THR A 116 -21.12 -24.51 1.80
C THR A 116 -21.72 -23.69 0.65
N SER A 117 -22.99 -23.93 0.29
CA SER A 117 -23.70 -23.15 -0.73
C SER A 117 -23.82 -21.66 -0.43
N ASP A 118 -23.73 -21.27 0.85
CA ASP A 118 -23.88 -19.88 1.26
C ASP A 118 -22.54 -19.13 1.24
N HIS A 119 -21.40 -19.83 1.07
CA HIS A 119 -20.07 -19.24 1.16
C HIS A 119 -19.80 -18.18 0.10
N GLU A 120 -20.17 -18.44 -1.15
CA GLU A 120 -20.02 -17.50 -2.27
C GLU A 120 -20.87 -16.24 -2.08
N LEU A 121 -22.12 -16.40 -1.62
CA LEU A 121 -23.01 -15.26 -1.35
C LEU A 121 -22.43 -14.37 -0.26
N LEU A 122 -21.93 -14.97 0.83
CA LEU A 122 -21.37 -14.28 2.00
C LEU A 122 -19.91 -13.80 1.78
N GLY A 123 -19.27 -14.20 0.69
CA GLY A 123 -17.90 -13.81 0.36
C GLY A 123 -16.83 -14.53 1.17
N VAL A 124 -17.10 -15.72 1.70
CA VAL A 124 -16.19 -16.46 2.60
C VAL A 124 -15.58 -17.70 1.94
N VAL A 125 -15.53 -17.72 0.61
CA VAL A 125 -14.79 -18.74 -0.14
C VAL A 125 -13.29 -18.55 0.11
N GLU A 126 -12.57 -19.63 0.41
CA GLU A 126 -11.12 -19.55 0.67
C GLU A 126 -10.39 -19.21 -0.63
N PRO A 127 -9.55 -18.15 -0.68
CA PRO A 127 -8.76 -17.83 -1.86
C PRO A 127 -7.61 -18.84 -2.01
N LYS A 128 -7.57 -19.56 -3.14
CA LYS A 128 -6.51 -20.50 -3.48
C LYS A 128 -5.98 -20.22 -4.88
N SER A 129 -4.73 -20.60 -5.15
CA SER A 129 -4.06 -20.36 -6.43
C SER A 129 -4.64 -21.18 -7.59
N ASP A 130 -5.34 -22.27 -7.28
CA ASP A 130 -5.95 -23.22 -8.22
C ASP A 130 -7.45 -22.96 -8.47
N LEU A 131 -8.01 -21.88 -7.93
CA LEU A 131 -9.43 -21.55 -8.15
C LEU A 131 -9.67 -21.18 -9.62
N GLU A 132 -10.82 -21.60 -10.13
CA GLU A 132 -11.27 -21.16 -11.44
C GLU A 132 -11.44 -19.64 -11.44
N VAL A 133 -10.94 -18.96 -12.48
CA VAL A 133 -10.99 -17.50 -12.66
C VAL A 133 -12.42 -16.93 -12.57
N SER A 134 -13.44 -17.79 -12.68
CA SER A 134 -14.87 -17.45 -12.57
C SER A 134 -15.47 -17.59 -11.17
N GLN A 135 -14.74 -18.08 -10.16
CA GLN A 135 -15.30 -18.30 -8.83
C GLN A 135 -15.44 -16.98 -8.07
N GLN A 136 -16.69 -16.58 -7.81
CA GLN A 136 -17.01 -15.31 -7.15
C GLN A 136 -17.08 -15.48 -5.64
N GLY A 137 -17.04 -14.35 -4.90
CA GLY A 137 -17.25 -14.37 -3.46
C GLY A 137 -16.05 -14.93 -2.68
N THR A 138 -14.84 -14.73 -3.19
CA THR A 138 -13.61 -15.03 -2.47
C THR A 138 -13.40 -14.04 -1.32
N GLY A 139 -13.12 -14.56 -0.14
CA GLY A 139 -12.77 -13.74 1.02
C GLY A 139 -11.28 -13.41 1.06
N THR A 140 -10.90 -12.60 2.04
CA THR A 140 -9.50 -12.40 2.42
C THR A 140 -9.14 -13.42 3.50
N LEU A 141 -8.17 -14.28 3.22
CA LEU A 141 -7.65 -15.25 4.17
C LEU A 141 -6.49 -14.64 4.95
N VAL A 142 -6.59 -14.64 6.27
CA VAL A 142 -5.54 -14.21 7.20
C VAL A 142 -5.09 -15.41 8.01
N ILE A 143 -3.77 -15.63 8.03
CA ILE A 143 -3.12 -16.69 8.80
C ILE A 143 -2.08 -16.06 9.71
N VAL A 144 -2.12 -16.38 11.00
CA VAL A 144 -1.13 -15.98 11.98
C VAL A 144 -0.42 -17.23 12.48
N GLU A 145 0.91 -17.23 12.39
CA GLU A 145 1.79 -18.35 12.75
C GLU A 145 2.80 -17.90 13.82
N ASP A 146 3.18 -18.80 14.72
CA ASP A 146 4.24 -18.60 15.71
C ASP A 146 5.65 -18.79 15.08
N ARG A 147 6.70 -18.67 15.91
CA ARG A 147 8.10 -18.86 15.48
C ARG A 147 8.44 -20.29 15.05
N SER A 148 7.60 -21.26 15.40
CA SER A 148 7.76 -22.68 15.07
C SER A 148 6.86 -23.09 13.90
N ASP A 149 6.31 -22.12 13.15
CA ASP A 149 5.35 -22.32 12.06
C ASP A 149 4.02 -22.97 12.51
N ASN A 150 3.68 -22.92 13.80
CA ASN A 150 2.37 -23.38 14.28
C ASN A 150 1.31 -22.31 13.98
N VAL A 151 0.18 -22.72 13.39
CA VAL A 151 -0.95 -21.83 13.14
C VAL A 151 -1.67 -21.47 14.45
N LEU A 152 -1.58 -20.20 14.84
CA LEU A 152 -2.26 -19.61 16.00
C LEU A 152 -3.70 -19.22 15.65
N ALA A 153 -3.89 -18.58 14.48
CA ALA A 153 -5.20 -18.19 13.97
C ALA A 153 -5.26 -18.33 12.44
N LYS A 154 -6.42 -18.76 11.92
CA LYS A 154 -6.68 -18.85 10.48
C LYS A 154 -8.14 -18.46 10.20
N LEU A 155 -8.36 -17.31 9.59
CA LEU A 155 -9.70 -16.74 9.37
C LEU A 155 -9.87 -16.29 7.92
N ILE A 156 -11.03 -16.60 7.34
CA ILE A 156 -11.48 -16.01 6.07
C ILE A 156 -12.47 -14.90 6.41
N ILE A 157 -12.18 -13.69 5.94
CA ILE A 157 -12.99 -12.49 6.08
C ILE A 157 -13.74 -12.27 4.77
N GLY A 158 -15.07 -12.23 4.85
CA GLY A 158 -15.94 -12.03 3.71
C GLY A 158 -16.58 -10.65 3.65
N LYS A 159 -17.77 -10.58 3.05
CA LYS A 159 -18.50 -9.33 2.83
C LYS A 159 -18.94 -8.70 4.16
N GLU A 160 -19.15 -7.39 4.12
CA GLU A 160 -19.72 -6.65 5.25
C GLU A 160 -21.17 -7.12 5.51
N GLY A 161 -21.42 -7.58 6.73
CA GLY A 161 -22.73 -8.00 7.19
C GLY A 161 -23.52 -6.79 7.68
N ARG A 162 -24.43 -6.26 6.85
CA ARG A 162 -25.26 -5.10 7.24
C ARG A 162 -25.98 -5.34 8.57
N SER A 163 -25.63 -4.58 9.61
CA SER A 163 -26.46 -4.41 10.79
C SER A 163 -27.74 -3.69 10.40
N LYS A 164 -28.92 -4.30 10.60
CA LYS A 164 -30.22 -3.63 10.39
C LYS A 164 -30.45 -2.42 11.30
N LYS A 165 -29.50 -2.08 12.20
CA LYS A 165 -29.61 -0.95 13.14
C LYS A 165 -28.67 0.23 12.86
N ASP A 166 -27.73 0.12 11.93
CA ASP A 166 -26.77 1.20 11.67
C ASP A 166 -26.99 1.79 10.28
N SER A 167 -28.17 2.43 10.13
CA SER A 167 -28.43 3.32 9.01
C SER A 167 -28.04 4.74 9.42
N ALA A 168 -27.02 5.25 8.73
CA ALA A 168 -26.64 6.66 8.60
C ALA A 168 -26.06 7.33 9.86
N THR A 169 -24.90 7.97 9.67
CA THR A 169 -24.17 8.85 10.61
C THR A 169 -23.47 8.16 11.80
N GLY A 170 -22.32 7.53 11.53
CA GLY A 170 -21.26 7.25 12.50
C GLY A 170 -19.87 7.50 11.88
N PRO A 171 -18.86 7.91 12.65
CA PRO A 171 -17.51 8.22 12.14
C PRO A 171 -16.84 7.00 11.47
N GLN A 172 -15.95 7.25 10.50
CA GLN A 172 -15.32 6.25 9.62
C GLN A 172 -14.40 5.21 10.33
N ASP A 173 -14.29 5.24 11.66
CA ASP A 173 -13.33 4.46 12.45
C ASP A 173 -13.97 3.33 13.30
N GLU A 174 -15.26 3.04 13.14
CA GLU A 174 -15.92 2.00 13.94
C GLU A 174 -15.73 0.58 13.39
N GLU A 175 -15.52 -0.39 14.29
CA GLU A 175 -15.53 -1.81 14.01
C GLU A 175 -16.84 -2.22 13.32
N ARG A 176 -16.74 -2.64 12.06
CA ARG A 176 -17.89 -3.06 11.25
C ARG A 176 -18.11 -4.56 11.40
N LEU A 177 -19.33 -5.00 11.09
CA LEU A 177 -19.68 -6.41 11.12
C LEU A 177 -19.30 -7.07 9.80
N PHE A 178 -18.55 -8.17 9.86
CA PHE A 178 -18.17 -8.94 8.69
C PHE A 178 -18.50 -10.41 8.87
N PHE A 179 -18.83 -11.06 7.76
CA PHE A 179 -18.95 -12.51 7.73
C PHE A 179 -17.56 -13.13 7.82
N VAL A 180 -17.39 -14.08 8.72
CA VAL A 180 -16.10 -14.75 8.93
C VAL A 180 -16.26 -16.25 9.01
N ARG A 181 -15.25 -16.98 8.53
CA ARG A 181 -15.26 -18.44 8.48
C ARG A 181 -13.88 -19.00 8.78
N LYS A 182 -13.82 -20.07 9.57
CA LYS A 182 -12.62 -20.90 9.68
C LYS A 182 -12.55 -21.83 8.46
N PRO A 183 -11.43 -21.90 7.72
CA PRO A 183 -11.37 -22.68 6.47
C PRO A 183 -11.80 -24.14 6.57
N ALA A 184 -11.53 -24.80 7.70
CA ALA A 184 -11.89 -26.19 7.95
C ALA A 184 -13.37 -26.41 8.33
N GLU A 185 -14.15 -25.34 8.50
CA GLU A 185 -15.54 -25.38 8.93
C GLU A 185 -16.46 -24.80 7.86
N ASP A 186 -17.64 -25.39 7.72
CA ASP A 186 -18.70 -24.85 6.87
C ASP A 186 -19.49 -23.73 7.55
N VAL A 187 -19.36 -23.60 8.88
CA VAL A 187 -20.09 -22.61 9.68
C VAL A 187 -19.54 -21.21 9.42
N VAL A 188 -20.44 -20.30 9.08
CA VAL A 188 -20.15 -18.88 8.90
C VAL A 188 -20.69 -18.09 10.08
N TYR A 189 -19.82 -17.29 10.67
CA TYR A 189 -20.12 -16.40 11.78
C TYR A 189 -20.18 -14.95 11.31
N ILE A 190 -20.71 -14.07 12.15
CA ILE A 190 -20.56 -12.63 12.00
C ILE A 190 -19.77 -12.11 13.21
N ALA A 191 -18.74 -11.30 12.98
CA ALA A 191 -17.91 -10.73 14.03
C ALA A 191 -17.58 -9.27 13.73
N LYS A 192 -17.22 -8.51 14.76
CA LYS A 192 -16.71 -7.14 14.63
C LYS A 192 -15.23 -7.19 14.27
N LEU A 193 -14.86 -6.53 13.19
CA LEU A 193 -13.47 -6.45 12.74
C LEU A 193 -13.25 -5.22 11.87
N LYS A 194 -11.99 -4.78 11.83
CA LYS A 194 -11.49 -3.75 10.93
C LYS A 194 -10.61 -4.41 9.87
N PRO A 195 -11.16 -4.85 8.71
CA PRO A 195 -10.38 -5.61 7.73
C PRO A 195 -9.28 -4.79 7.05
N ASP A 196 -9.38 -3.46 7.08
CA ASP A 196 -8.41 -2.54 6.46
C ASP A 196 -6.98 -2.68 7.03
N VAL A 197 -6.85 -3.28 8.23
CA VAL A 197 -5.55 -3.59 8.84
C VAL A 197 -4.80 -4.69 8.07
N PHE A 198 -5.52 -5.58 7.38
CA PHE A 198 -4.95 -6.69 6.60
C PHE A 198 -4.72 -6.30 5.12
N SER A 199 -3.89 -5.30 4.89
CA SER A 199 -3.56 -4.86 3.53
C SER A 199 -2.50 -5.75 2.86
N THR A 200 -2.64 -5.90 1.54
CA THR A 200 -1.64 -6.57 0.69
C THR A 200 -0.77 -5.58 -0.09
N ASP A 201 -0.90 -4.28 0.16
CA ASP A 201 -0.03 -3.26 -0.44
C ASP A 201 1.23 -3.10 0.43
N PHE A 202 2.41 -3.18 -0.18
CA PHE A 202 3.68 -2.98 0.54
C PHE A 202 3.74 -1.62 1.26
N LYS A 203 3.28 -0.56 0.60
CA LYS A 203 3.38 0.83 1.12
C LYS A 203 2.66 0.99 2.45
N ASP A 204 1.66 0.17 2.68
CA ASP A 204 0.81 0.19 3.84
C ASP A 204 1.50 -0.31 5.12
N TRP A 205 2.62 -1.03 4.96
CA TRP A 205 3.42 -1.59 6.05
C TRP A 205 4.71 -0.80 6.31
N ILE A 206 4.93 0.29 5.58
CA ILE A 206 6.12 1.11 5.67
C ILE A 206 5.83 2.61 5.81
N HIS A 207 6.79 3.37 6.34
CA HIS A 207 6.80 4.83 6.24
C HIS A 207 7.03 5.24 4.79
N LYS A 208 5.94 5.68 4.14
CA LYS A 208 5.95 6.08 2.72
C LYS A 208 6.82 7.31 2.46
N ASN A 209 6.89 8.27 3.41
CA ASN A 209 7.66 9.50 3.21
C ASN A 209 9.18 9.21 3.19
N LEU A 210 9.76 9.24 1.99
CA LEU A 210 11.16 8.89 1.76
C LEU A 210 12.12 9.92 2.35
N LEU A 211 11.84 11.21 2.12
CA LEU A 211 12.77 12.30 2.48
C LEU A 211 12.58 12.79 3.91
N LYS A 212 11.42 12.48 4.52
CA LYS A 212 10.99 12.96 5.84
C LYS A 212 11.04 14.49 5.96
N ILE A 213 10.76 15.19 4.86
CA ILE A 213 10.72 16.66 4.78
C ILE A 213 9.29 17.12 5.02
N ASP A 214 9.11 18.14 5.86
CA ASP A 214 7.90 18.95 5.86
C ASP A 214 7.99 20.04 4.78
N SER A 215 6.94 20.19 3.97
CA SER A 215 6.83 21.26 2.97
C SER A 215 6.99 22.67 3.57
N PHE A 216 6.64 22.87 4.83
CA PHE A 216 6.83 24.15 5.54
C PHE A 216 8.29 24.43 5.86
N ASP A 217 9.11 23.39 6.00
CA ASP A 217 10.54 23.52 6.29
C ASP A 217 11.38 23.80 5.05
N VAL A 218 10.81 23.68 3.85
CA VAL A 218 11.51 24.04 2.60
C VAL A 218 11.68 25.56 2.53
N GLU A 219 12.93 26.03 2.56
CA GLU A 219 13.30 27.45 2.54
C GLU A 219 14.02 27.88 1.27
N GLY A 220 14.59 26.92 0.52
CA GLY A 220 15.35 27.21 -0.69
C GLY A 220 15.09 26.20 -1.78
N LEU A 221 15.02 26.70 -3.02
CA LEU A 221 14.95 25.91 -4.23
C LEU A 221 16.01 26.42 -5.19
N THR A 222 16.95 25.55 -5.55
CA THR A 222 17.91 25.81 -6.61
C THR A 222 17.63 24.87 -7.77
N PHE A 223 17.50 25.43 -8.98
CA PHE A 223 17.34 24.68 -10.21
C PHE A 223 18.62 24.81 -11.03
N LEU A 224 19.22 23.67 -11.38
CA LEU A 224 20.34 23.57 -12.30
C LEU A 224 19.82 22.93 -13.59
N ASN A 225 19.44 23.76 -14.56
CA ASN A 225 18.88 23.28 -15.82
C ASN A 225 20.02 23.10 -16.82
N TYR A 226 20.43 21.85 -16.98
CA TYR A 226 21.38 21.44 -18.00
C TYR A 226 20.97 20.09 -18.57
N SER A 227 21.60 19.70 -19.67
CA SER A 227 21.46 18.36 -20.24
C SER A 227 22.82 17.81 -20.60
N VAL A 228 23.09 16.56 -20.23
CA VAL A 228 24.34 15.87 -20.58
C VAL A 228 24.11 15.05 -21.84
N PRO A 229 24.68 15.41 -23.00
CA PRO A 229 24.58 14.57 -24.18
C PRO A 229 25.35 13.27 -23.97
N TYR A 230 24.85 12.16 -24.51
CA TYR A 230 25.53 10.87 -24.48
C TYR A 230 25.36 10.15 -25.83
N ASP A 231 26.26 9.21 -26.09
CA ASP A 231 26.17 8.31 -27.22
C ASP A 231 25.77 6.92 -26.72
N GLU A 232 24.86 6.27 -27.45
CA GLU A 232 24.45 4.89 -27.19
C GLU A 232 25.03 3.94 -28.24
N GLU A 233 25.65 2.87 -27.77
CA GLU A 233 26.22 1.83 -28.62
C GLU A 233 25.62 0.47 -28.24
N ARG A 234 24.97 -0.22 -29.17
CA ARG A 234 24.49 -1.58 -28.95
C ARG A 234 25.64 -2.56 -29.12
N THR A 235 25.96 -3.30 -28.05
CA THR A 235 27.02 -4.32 -28.06
C THR A 235 26.42 -5.70 -27.80
N ALA A 236 27.20 -6.76 -28.03
CA ALA A 236 26.81 -8.14 -27.68
C ALA A 236 26.52 -8.34 -26.17
N GLN A 237 26.99 -7.42 -25.32
CA GLN A 237 26.82 -7.44 -23.86
C GLN A 237 25.75 -6.44 -23.38
N GLY A 238 24.99 -5.82 -24.29
CA GLY A 238 23.94 -4.84 -23.99
C GLY A 238 24.24 -3.43 -24.49
N THR A 239 23.42 -2.46 -24.09
CA THR A 239 23.58 -1.04 -24.44
C THR A 239 24.69 -0.42 -23.61
N ARG A 240 25.70 0.13 -24.29
CA ARG A 240 26.77 0.91 -23.67
C ARG A 240 26.45 2.39 -23.85
N ILE A 241 26.34 3.10 -22.73
CA ILE A 241 26.14 4.56 -22.69
C ILE A 241 27.50 5.23 -22.50
N ARG A 242 27.77 6.29 -23.26
CA ARG A 242 28.98 7.11 -23.14
C ARG A 242 28.59 8.59 -22.99
N PRO A 243 28.57 9.15 -21.78
CA PRO A 243 28.25 10.56 -21.57
C PRO A 243 29.38 11.47 -22.03
N ARG A 244 29.01 12.58 -22.69
CA ARG A 244 29.92 13.64 -23.14
C ARG A 244 29.93 14.78 -22.12
N LEU A 245 30.61 14.54 -21.00
CA LEU A 245 30.67 15.46 -19.85
C LEU A 245 31.40 16.78 -20.14
N GLU A 246 32.21 16.84 -21.18
CA GLU A 246 32.85 18.08 -21.65
C GLU A 246 31.88 18.96 -22.46
N SER A 247 30.72 18.42 -22.84
CA SER A 247 29.72 19.08 -23.68
C SER A 247 28.38 19.23 -22.96
N ILE A 248 28.40 19.41 -21.63
CA ILE A 248 27.18 19.67 -20.85
C ILE A 248 26.54 20.95 -21.36
N ASN A 249 25.29 20.84 -21.77
CA ASN A 249 24.52 21.97 -22.26
C ASN A 249 23.79 22.62 -21.10
N HIS A 250 24.43 23.59 -20.47
CA HIS A 250 23.80 24.45 -19.47
C HIS A 250 22.83 25.42 -20.13
N LYS A 251 21.63 25.54 -19.56
CA LYS A 251 20.57 26.44 -20.05
C LYS A 251 20.31 27.57 -19.07
N MET A 252 20.12 27.23 -17.81
CA MET A 252 19.70 28.18 -16.78
C MET A 252 20.01 27.64 -15.38
N ASP A 253 20.50 28.50 -14.50
CA ASP A 253 20.54 28.22 -13.07
C ASP A 253 19.75 29.28 -12.31
N VAL A 254 18.92 28.83 -11.36
CA VAL A 254 18.05 29.72 -10.57
C VAL A 254 18.15 29.36 -9.11
N ASP A 255 18.42 30.34 -8.25
CA ASP A 255 18.38 30.19 -6.80
C ASP A 255 17.23 31.02 -6.23
N LEU A 256 16.31 30.35 -5.54
CA LEU A 256 15.15 30.94 -4.89
C LEU A 256 15.23 30.72 -3.39
N ARG A 257 14.80 31.71 -2.62
CA ARG A 257 14.68 31.61 -1.18
C ARG A 257 13.33 32.12 -0.71
N TRP A 258 12.72 31.40 0.22
CA TRP A 258 11.51 31.83 0.88
C TRP A 258 11.83 32.89 1.95
N ASP A 259 11.22 34.08 1.86
CA ASP A 259 11.27 35.09 2.91
C ASP A 259 10.10 34.90 3.88
N ASN A 260 10.39 34.35 5.05
CA ASN A 260 9.42 34.16 6.13
C ASN A 260 8.78 35.45 6.65
N ARG A 261 9.45 36.61 6.53
CA ARG A 261 8.91 37.90 7.00
C ARG A 261 7.88 38.47 6.05
N GLN A 262 8.07 38.23 4.75
CA GLN A 262 7.22 38.77 3.68
C GLN A 262 6.28 37.71 3.09
N ALA A 263 6.40 36.47 3.54
CA ALA A 263 5.65 35.30 3.07
C ALA A 263 5.65 35.19 1.52
N ARG A 264 6.85 35.33 0.92
CA ARG A 264 7.01 35.24 -0.53
C ARG A 264 8.35 34.65 -0.95
N TRP A 265 8.39 34.11 -2.16
CA TRP A 265 9.62 33.70 -2.83
C TRP A 265 10.43 34.90 -3.31
N GLU A 266 11.73 34.87 -3.06
CA GLU A 266 12.69 35.85 -3.52
C GLU A 266 13.69 35.20 -4.47
N LEU A 267 13.89 35.83 -5.64
CA LEU A 267 14.94 35.45 -6.57
C LEU A 267 16.29 35.94 -6.04
N LYS A 268 17.19 35.00 -5.74
CA LYS A 268 18.55 35.31 -5.27
C LYS A 268 19.56 35.29 -6.40
N ARG A 269 19.43 34.34 -7.31
CA ARG A 269 20.30 34.19 -8.47
C ARG A 269 19.50 33.75 -9.68
N PHE A 270 19.81 34.32 -10.84
CA PHE A 270 19.32 33.85 -12.12
C PHE A 270 20.43 34.01 -13.14
N VAL A 271 20.92 32.88 -13.64
CA VAL A 271 21.97 32.80 -14.65
C VAL A 271 21.39 32.11 -15.87
N THR A 272 21.63 32.67 -17.05
CA THR A 272 21.42 31.99 -18.34
C THR A 272 22.77 31.71 -18.99
N TYR A 273 22.81 30.82 -19.96
CA TYR A 273 24.05 30.46 -20.64
C TYR A 273 23.98 30.81 -22.12
N ALA A 274 24.99 31.51 -22.62
CA ALA A 274 25.20 31.74 -24.05
C ALA A 274 26.61 31.28 -24.43
N ASP A 275 26.71 30.44 -25.47
CA ASP A 275 27.97 29.81 -25.90
C ASP A 275 28.74 29.14 -24.74
N GLY A 276 28.01 28.52 -23.81
CA GLY A 276 28.55 27.84 -22.64
C GLY A 276 29.07 28.77 -21.53
N ARG A 277 28.87 30.08 -21.64
CA ARG A 277 29.28 31.05 -20.63
C ARG A 277 28.10 31.53 -19.78
N PRO A 278 28.23 31.58 -18.45
CA PRO A 278 27.18 32.09 -17.58
C PRO A 278 27.00 33.61 -17.75
N ILE A 279 25.75 34.05 -17.82
CA ILE A 279 25.32 35.44 -17.92
C ILE A 279 24.33 35.71 -16.79
N ASP A 280 24.70 36.60 -15.88
CA ASP A 280 23.80 37.10 -14.84
C ASP A 280 22.59 37.78 -15.50
N THR A 281 21.42 37.20 -15.25
CA THR A 281 20.16 37.58 -15.87
C THR A 281 19.21 38.11 -14.80
N LYS A 282 18.34 39.05 -15.19
CA LYS A 282 17.27 39.55 -14.33
C LYS A 282 15.94 39.27 -15.01
N LEU A 283 14.89 39.11 -14.21
CA LEU A 283 13.52 39.07 -14.73
C LEU A 283 13.22 40.36 -15.49
N ALA A 284 12.51 40.24 -16.61
CA ALA A 284 11.99 41.41 -17.31
C ALA A 284 10.91 42.12 -16.47
N GLU A 285 10.58 43.38 -16.80
CA GLU A 285 9.58 44.16 -16.05
C GLU A 285 8.17 43.53 -16.06
N THR A 286 7.89 42.68 -17.05
CA THR A 286 6.62 41.95 -17.20
C THR A 286 6.67 40.53 -16.63
N GLU A 287 7.80 40.11 -16.07
CA GLU A 287 7.99 38.76 -15.55
C GLU A 287 7.99 38.76 -14.02
N GLU A 288 7.33 37.74 -13.46
CA GLU A 288 7.30 37.50 -12.02
C GLU A 288 7.47 36.02 -11.71
N LEU A 289 7.90 35.73 -10.49
CA LEU A 289 7.95 34.35 -10.00
C LEU A 289 6.54 33.80 -9.85
N ASN A 290 6.31 32.61 -10.38
CA ASN A 290 5.04 31.92 -10.19
C ASN A 290 5.01 31.22 -8.83
N SER A 291 4.61 31.95 -7.79
CA SER A 291 4.57 31.44 -6.42
C SER A 291 3.70 30.18 -6.27
N LEU A 292 2.58 30.08 -7.00
CA LEU A 292 1.72 28.90 -6.95
C LEU A 292 2.46 27.64 -7.37
N LYS A 293 3.20 27.71 -8.49
CA LYS A 293 4.01 26.58 -8.98
C LYS A 293 5.17 26.25 -8.04
N LEU A 294 5.80 27.25 -7.44
CA LEU A 294 6.88 27.03 -6.48
C LEU A 294 6.37 26.32 -5.22
N ASP A 295 5.19 26.70 -4.74
CA ASP A 295 4.54 26.04 -3.60
C ASP A 295 4.06 24.63 -3.95
N ASP A 296 3.61 24.39 -5.19
CA ASP A 296 3.35 23.04 -5.70
C ASP A 296 4.61 22.17 -5.65
N ILE A 297 5.78 22.72 -6.00
CA ILE A 297 7.06 22.00 -5.91
C ILE A 297 7.41 21.68 -4.45
N LYS A 298 7.23 22.62 -3.50
CA LYS A 298 7.44 22.33 -2.06
C LYS A 298 6.60 21.14 -1.61
N ARG A 299 5.31 21.14 -1.98
CA ARG A 299 4.37 20.06 -1.65
C ARG A 299 4.78 18.75 -2.29
N ALA A 300 5.13 18.76 -3.58
CA ALA A 300 5.52 17.57 -4.32
C ALA A 300 6.77 16.91 -3.75
N VAL A 301 7.80 17.69 -3.39
CA VAL A 301 9.03 17.18 -2.77
C VAL A 301 8.72 16.52 -1.41
N ALA A 302 7.90 17.16 -0.58
CA ALA A 302 7.51 16.61 0.72
C ALA A 302 6.62 15.35 0.60
N GLN A 303 5.99 15.15 -0.55
CA GLN A 303 5.10 14.02 -0.86
C GLN A 303 5.77 12.95 -1.73
N LEU A 304 7.11 12.94 -1.82
CA LEU A 304 7.82 11.85 -2.47
C LEU A 304 7.68 10.56 -1.64
N GLU A 305 6.95 9.60 -2.21
CA GLU A 305 6.63 8.33 -1.56
C GLU A 305 7.52 7.19 -2.05
N LEU A 306 7.94 6.32 -1.12
CA LEU A 306 8.49 5.02 -1.43
C LEU A 306 7.38 4.11 -1.95
N VAL A 307 7.46 3.76 -3.23
CA VAL A 307 6.48 2.87 -3.88
C VAL A 307 6.96 1.43 -4.00
N GLY A 308 8.24 1.18 -3.75
CA GLY A 308 8.87 -0.13 -3.85
C GLY A 308 10.37 -0.02 -3.63
N VAL A 309 11.00 -1.17 -3.41
CA VAL A 309 12.42 -1.24 -3.02
C VAL A 309 13.15 -2.26 -3.87
N ARG A 310 14.47 -2.09 -4.00
CA ARG A 310 15.35 -3.06 -4.64
C ARG A 310 16.67 -3.11 -3.88
N PRO A 311 17.31 -4.29 -3.80
CA PRO A 311 18.60 -4.41 -3.18
C PRO A 311 19.62 -3.59 -3.98
N LEU A 312 20.56 -3.01 -3.25
CA LEU A 312 21.76 -2.47 -3.86
C LEU A 312 22.54 -3.62 -4.50
N PRO A 313 23.22 -3.40 -5.65
CA PRO A 313 24.17 -4.36 -6.19
C PRO A 313 25.24 -4.72 -5.15
N GLU A 314 25.70 -5.96 -5.18
CA GLU A 314 26.68 -6.50 -4.23
C GLU A 314 27.98 -5.66 -4.23
N GLY A 315 28.52 -5.38 -3.04
CA GLY A 315 29.74 -4.58 -2.83
C GLY A 315 29.55 -3.06 -2.80
N LEU A 316 28.38 -2.55 -3.22
CA LEU A 316 28.14 -1.11 -3.28
C LEU A 316 28.01 -0.44 -1.91
N ASP A 317 27.46 -1.13 -0.92
CA ASP A 317 27.26 -0.55 0.41
C ASP A 317 28.60 -0.25 1.10
N ALA A 318 29.59 -1.13 0.93
CA ALA A 318 30.96 -0.95 1.39
C ALA A 318 31.64 0.20 0.65
N ASP A 319 31.54 0.24 -0.69
CA ASP A 319 32.12 1.31 -1.51
C ASP A 319 31.56 2.70 -1.14
N LEU A 320 30.22 2.79 -0.94
CA LEU A 320 29.55 4.04 -0.52
C LEU A 320 29.94 4.47 0.90
N ARG A 321 30.04 3.52 1.84
CA ARG A 321 30.42 3.82 3.25
C ARG A 321 31.86 4.25 3.39
N GLU A 322 32.74 3.72 2.55
CA GLU A 322 34.18 3.97 2.63
C GLU A 322 34.60 5.16 1.76
N GLY A 323 33.67 5.78 1.03
CA GLY A 323 33.96 6.84 0.06
C GLY A 323 34.96 6.40 -1.02
N ARG A 324 35.10 5.07 -1.20
CA ARG A 324 36.01 4.47 -2.18
C ARG A 324 35.28 4.45 -3.50
N GLU A 325 35.97 4.97 -4.50
CA GLU A 325 35.39 5.45 -5.74
C GLU A 325 34.62 4.36 -6.50
N PHE A 326 33.58 4.78 -7.20
CA PHE A 326 32.72 4.00 -8.11
C PHE A 326 33.45 3.26 -9.26
N GLN A 327 34.78 3.21 -9.24
CA GLN A 327 35.65 2.75 -10.34
C GLN A 327 35.63 1.24 -10.53
N ASN A 328 35.44 0.46 -9.46
CA ASN A 328 35.69 -0.98 -9.50
C ASN A 328 34.45 -1.81 -9.89
N ASN A 329 33.25 -1.24 -9.84
CA ASN A 329 32.01 -1.96 -10.17
C ASN A 329 31.39 -1.46 -11.49
N ARG A 330 31.84 -2.05 -12.61
CA ARG A 330 31.39 -1.70 -13.96
C ARG A 330 29.89 -1.93 -14.17
N GLU A 331 29.33 -2.97 -13.56
CA GLU A 331 27.90 -3.27 -13.68
C GLU A 331 27.05 -2.21 -12.97
N TYR A 332 27.53 -1.72 -11.82
CA TYR A 332 26.89 -0.63 -11.10
C TYR A 332 26.91 0.68 -11.89
N LEU A 333 28.07 1.09 -12.43
CA LEU A 333 28.15 2.29 -13.27
C LEU A 333 27.19 2.20 -14.46
N GLN A 334 27.08 1.03 -15.09
CA GLN A 334 26.09 0.82 -16.15
C GLN A 334 24.65 0.93 -15.63
N SER A 335 24.38 0.45 -14.42
CA SER A 335 23.08 0.56 -13.77
C SER A 335 22.70 2.02 -13.49
N LEU A 336 23.64 2.84 -13.02
CA LEU A 336 23.46 4.28 -12.82
C LEU A 336 23.27 5.02 -14.14
N MET A 337 24.13 4.77 -15.14
CA MET A 337 24.03 5.41 -16.45
C MET A 337 22.70 5.11 -17.14
N ARG A 338 22.18 3.87 -17.01
CA ARG A 338 20.83 3.51 -17.50
C ARG A 338 19.70 4.24 -16.78
N ARG A 339 19.94 4.78 -15.60
CA ARG A 339 18.99 5.59 -14.82
C ARG A 339 19.23 7.10 -14.99
N GLY A 340 20.12 7.50 -15.91
CA GLY A 340 20.44 8.90 -16.16
C GLY A 340 21.42 9.52 -15.16
N PHE A 341 22.16 8.71 -14.39
CA PHE A 341 23.23 9.22 -13.51
C PHE A 341 24.59 8.90 -14.13
N PHE A 342 25.35 9.95 -14.46
CA PHE A 342 26.64 9.81 -15.12
C PHE A 342 27.78 10.09 -14.14
N PRO A 343 28.82 9.23 -14.09
CA PRO A 343 29.98 9.47 -13.24
C PRO A 343 30.82 10.62 -13.81
N ARG A 344 31.13 11.61 -12.99
CA ARG A 344 31.98 12.75 -13.33
C ARG A 344 33.19 12.78 -12.39
N ALA A 345 34.39 12.80 -12.96
CA ALA A 345 35.59 13.01 -12.16
C ALA A 345 35.63 14.46 -11.65
N ASP A 346 35.78 14.62 -10.34
CA ASP A 346 36.02 15.88 -9.64
C ASP A 346 37.29 15.73 -8.80
N GLY A 347 38.44 16.01 -9.42
CA GLY A 347 39.75 15.76 -8.83
C GLY A 347 39.99 14.27 -8.54
N ASN A 348 40.19 13.92 -7.26
CA ASN A 348 40.38 12.55 -6.76
C ASN A 348 39.06 11.88 -6.32
N GLN A 349 37.92 12.48 -6.63
CA GLN A 349 36.61 11.92 -6.32
C GLN A 349 35.83 11.73 -7.61
N ILE A 350 34.97 10.71 -7.64
CA ILE A 350 33.97 10.59 -8.69
C ILE A 350 32.65 11.10 -8.11
N GLY A 351 32.19 12.24 -8.60
CA GLY A 351 30.83 12.73 -8.39
C GLY A 351 29.86 12.07 -9.38
N LEU A 352 28.56 12.28 -9.14
CA LEU A 352 27.50 11.95 -10.09
C LEU A 352 26.94 13.24 -10.66
N VAL A 353 26.50 13.17 -11.92
CA VAL A 353 25.76 14.25 -12.58
C VAL A 353 24.52 13.65 -13.23
N SER A 354 23.37 14.26 -12.99
CA SER A 354 22.11 13.82 -13.62
C SER A 354 22.08 14.15 -15.12
N GLU A 355 21.39 13.33 -15.91
CA GLU A 355 21.24 13.52 -17.36
C GLU A 355 20.54 14.84 -17.69
N ASN A 356 19.51 15.20 -16.92
CA ASN A 356 18.54 16.26 -17.21
C ASN A 356 18.41 17.28 -16.08
N GLY A 357 19.54 17.82 -15.63
CA GLY A 357 19.55 18.84 -14.59
C GLY A 357 19.33 18.27 -13.19
N GLU A 358 19.41 19.16 -12.21
CA GLU A 358 19.30 18.84 -10.78
C GLU A 358 18.45 19.91 -10.08
N MET A 359 17.71 19.49 -9.05
CA MET A 359 17.04 20.40 -8.14
C MET A 359 17.62 20.24 -6.73
N VAL A 360 18.09 21.33 -6.14
CA VAL A 360 18.54 21.34 -4.75
C VAL A 360 17.47 21.97 -3.88
N VAL A 361 16.99 21.20 -2.92
CA VAL A 361 15.99 21.63 -1.93
C VAL A 361 16.70 21.86 -0.61
N SER A 362 16.65 23.07 -0.10
CA SER A 362 17.25 23.43 1.19
C SER A 362 16.18 23.59 2.26
N THR A 363 16.38 22.94 3.41
CA THR A 363 15.46 23.02 4.55
C THR A 363 15.97 23.96 5.64
N ARG A 364 15.05 24.39 6.50
CA ARG A 364 15.32 25.24 7.67
C ARG A 364 16.35 24.66 8.63
N ASP A 365 16.38 23.33 8.74
CA ASP A 365 17.29 22.61 9.63
C ASP A 365 18.71 22.48 9.05
N GLY A 366 18.97 23.10 7.89
CA GLY A 366 20.27 23.10 7.24
C GLY A 366 20.57 21.83 6.44
N VAL A 367 19.55 21.01 6.15
CA VAL A 367 19.68 19.82 5.29
C VAL A 367 19.44 20.22 3.83
N GLN A 368 20.24 19.68 2.92
CA GLN A 368 20.07 19.85 1.49
C GLN A 368 19.83 18.50 0.82
N TYR A 369 18.83 18.47 -0.05
CA TYR A 369 18.47 17.32 -0.87
C TYR A 369 18.76 17.65 -2.33
N VAL A 370 19.52 16.79 -2.99
CA VAL A 370 19.77 16.88 -4.44
C VAL A 370 18.87 15.86 -5.12
N LEU A 371 17.98 16.34 -5.98
CA LEU A 371 16.93 15.57 -6.67
C LEU A 371 17.14 15.57 -8.18
#